data_AF-T1H1R5-F1
#
_entry.id   AF-T1H1R5-F1
#
_cell.length_a   1.000
_cell.length_b   1.000
_cell.length_c   1.000
_cell.angle_alpha   90.00
_cell.angle_beta   90.00
_cell.angle_gamma   90.00
#
_symmetry.space_group_name_H-M   'P 1'
#
loop_
_entity.id
_entity.type
_entity.pdbx_description
1 polymer ?
#
loop_
_entity_poly.entity_id
_entity_poly.type
_entity_poly.pdbx_seq_one_letter_code
_entity_poly.pdbx_strand_id
1 'polypeptide(L)'
;DIPSDFQKIIDRIAENEFICSKTEIFNSVVNGGLQANPVLLVEGKPYALVAAALTLVQMMNDYCNCASQLPIVALYHSRNIIDLMRTFNSRSCQLVIGAGALRVAGLKTITIGNLALVSRAIQLVLWLLPKVKAHFAKLEPTSVAGFDTIENDFTSHMKEIEAKILVIVSDLVGNQLKSWDARPPVPSQALDL
;
A
#
# COMPACT_ATOMS: atom_id res chain seq x y z
N ASP A 1 -8.17 -11.99 3.08
CA ASP A 1 -8.45 -12.50 1.72
C ASP A 1 -8.82 -11.37 0.78
N ILE A 2 -8.14 -11.33 -0.37
CA ILE A 2 -8.32 -10.28 -1.38
C ILE A 2 -9.30 -10.81 -2.43
N PRO A 3 -10.46 -10.13 -2.62
CA PRO A 3 -11.40 -10.45 -3.69
C PRO A 3 -10.73 -10.43 -5.07
N SER A 4 -11.07 -11.39 -5.93
CA SER A 4 -10.57 -11.50 -7.31
C SER A 4 -10.82 -10.24 -8.16
N ASP A 5 -11.82 -9.43 -7.81
CA ASP A 5 -12.13 -8.18 -8.52
C ASP A 5 -11.04 -7.12 -8.35
N PHE A 6 -10.29 -7.14 -7.24
CA PHE A 6 -9.12 -6.27 -7.09
C PHE A 6 -8.00 -6.65 -8.06
N GLN A 7 -7.82 -7.94 -8.35
CA GLN A 7 -6.84 -8.38 -9.32
C GLN A 7 -7.17 -7.82 -10.71
N LYS A 8 -8.44 -7.90 -11.13
CA LYS A 8 -8.90 -7.33 -12.40
C LYS A 8 -8.66 -5.81 -12.49
N ILE A 9 -8.88 -5.07 -11.40
CA ILE A 9 -8.61 -3.63 -11.36
C ILE A 9 -7.12 -3.37 -11.59
N ILE A 10 -6.23 -4.11 -10.91
CA ILE A 10 -4.79 -3.95 -11.08
C ILE A 10 -4.33 -4.33 -12.49
N ASP A 11 -4.85 -5.43 -13.05
CA ASP A 11 -4.50 -5.87 -14.40
C ASP A 11 -4.87 -4.80 -15.44
N ARG A 12 -6.08 -4.20 -15.33
CA ARG A 12 -6.51 -3.08 -16.19
C ARG A 12 -5.64 -1.84 -16.00
N ILE A 13 -5.31 -1.48 -14.75
CA ILE A 13 -4.42 -0.35 -14.47
C ILE A 13 -3.01 -0.61 -15.00
N ALA A 14 -2.55 -1.88 -15.02
CA ALA A 14 -1.27 -2.24 -15.61
C ALA A 14 -1.22 -1.86 -17.11
N GLU A 15 -2.34 -2.02 -17.82
CA GLU A 15 -2.55 -1.64 -19.22
C GLU A 15 -2.88 -0.13 -19.41
N ASN A 16 -2.92 0.65 -18.31
CA ASN A 16 -3.32 2.06 -18.24
C ASN A 16 -4.80 2.33 -18.54
N GLU A 17 -5.65 1.36 -18.26
CA GLU A 17 -7.10 1.49 -18.36
C GLU A 17 -7.74 1.67 -16.98
N PHE A 18 -8.54 2.73 -16.83
CA PHE A 18 -9.29 3.01 -15.60
C PHE A 18 -10.79 2.90 -15.89
N ILE A 19 -11.41 1.80 -15.46
CA ILE A 19 -12.81 1.48 -15.74
C ILE A 19 -13.55 1.17 -14.43
N CYS A 20 -14.79 1.65 -14.33
CA CYS A 20 -15.66 1.39 -13.18
C CYS A 20 -16.02 -0.11 -13.06
N SER A 21 -15.75 -0.71 -11.90
CA SER A 21 -16.08 -2.10 -11.58
C SER A 21 -17.35 -2.24 -10.71
N LYS A 22 -18.14 -1.17 -10.49
CA LYS A 22 -19.32 -1.20 -9.60
C LYS A 22 -20.32 -2.31 -9.96
N THR A 23 -20.48 -2.61 -11.25
CA THR A 23 -21.35 -3.70 -11.73
C THR A 23 -20.76 -5.09 -11.47
N GLU A 24 -19.44 -5.25 -11.46
CA GLU A 24 -18.76 -6.54 -11.22
C GLU A 24 -18.70 -6.86 -9.71
N ILE A 25 -18.42 -5.86 -8.87
CA ILE A 25 -18.30 -6.03 -7.41
C ILE A 25 -19.65 -6.36 -6.77
N PHE A 26 -20.73 -5.67 -7.15
CA PHE A 26 -22.07 -5.94 -6.61
C PHE A 26 -22.55 -7.35 -6.98
N ASN A 27 -22.28 -7.78 -8.22
CA ASN A 27 -22.64 -9.12 -8.69
C ASN A 27 -21.79 -10.24 -8.07
N SER A 28 -20.52 -9.96 -7.75
CA SER A 28 -19.58 -10.89 -7.09
C SER A 28 -19.92 -11.12 -5.60
N VAL A 29 -20.39 -10.08 -4.91
CA VAL A 29 -20.92 -10.18 -3.53
C VAL A 29 -22.23 -10.98 -3.48
N VAL A 30 -23.07 -10.89 -4.52
CA VAL A 30 -24.39 -11.56 -4.57
C VAL A 30 -24.30 -13.02 -5.04
N ASN A 31 -23.36 -13.39 -5.92
CA ASN A 31 -23.33 -14.71 -6.57
C ASN A 31 -22.29 -15.71 -6.05
N GLY A 32 -21.68 -15.47 -4.88
CA GLY A 32 -21.01 -16.50 -4.08
C GLY A 32 -20.02 -17.40 -4.84
N GLY A 33 -18.81 -16.90 -5.09
CA GLY A 33 -17.75 -17.71 -5.67
C GLY A 33 -16.42 -16.98 -5.81
N LEU A 34 -15.94 -16.32 -4.75
CA LEU A 34 -14.62 -15.68 -4.79
C LEU A 34 -13.54 -16.70 -4.45
N GLN A 35 -12.76 -17.11 -5.45
CA GLN A 35 -11.42 -17.63 -5.20
C GLN A 35 -10.59 -16.50 -4.56
N ALA A 36 -10.61 -16.47 -3.24
CA ALA A 36 -9.84 -15.57 -2.42
C ALA A 36 -8.35 -15.93 -2.51
N ASN A 37 -7.56 -15.03 -3.09
CA ASN A 37 -6.10 -15.14 -2.99
C ASN A 37 -5.64 -14.36 -1.74
N PRO A 38 -4.75 -14.89 -0.89
CA PRO A 38 -4.17 -14.12 0.21
C PRO A 38 -3.39 -12.89 -0.27
N VAL A 39 -2.94 -12.85 -1.53
CA VAL A 39 -2.11 -11.78 -2.09
C VAL A 39 -2.64 -11.26 -3.42
N LEU A 40 -2.36 -9.98 -3.68
CA LEU A 40 -2.60 -9.30 -4.95
C LEU A 40 -1.33 -9.38 -5.80
N LEU A 41 -1.43 -9.68 -7.08
CA LEU A 41 -0.28 -9.73 -7.97
C LEU A 41 -0.17 -8.41 -8.75
N VAL A 42 0.99 -7.74 -8.65
CA VAL A 42 1.31 -6.54 -9.44
C VAL A 42 2.56 -6.85 -10.23
N GLU A 43 2.46 -6.90 -11.57
CA GLU A 43 3.57 -7.29 -12.46
C GLU A 43 4.24 -8.62 -12.03
N GLY A 44 3.42 -9.59 -11.60
CA GLY A 44 3.88 -10.90 -11.13
C GLY A 44 4.44 -10.93 -9.70
N LYS A 45 4.55 -9.80 -9.00
CA LYS A 45 5.01 -9.73 -7.61
C LYS A 45 3.83 -9.83 -6.64
N PRO A 46 3.92 -10.62 -5.55
CA PRO A 46 2.85 -10.72 -4.56
C PRO A 46 2.85 -9.57 -3.55
N TYR A 47 1.67 -9.01 -3.32
CA TYR A 47 1.39 -7.94 -2.37
C TYR A 47 0.36 -8.42 -1.34
N ALA A 48 0.82 -8.67 -0.13
CA ALA A 48 -0.06 -8.82 1.03
C ALA A 48 -0.50 -7.43 1.50
N LEU A 49 -1.80 -7.15 1.44
CA LEU A 49 -2.35 -5.81 1.63
C LEU A 49 -3.47 -5.81 2.67
N VAL A 50 -3.57 -4.68 3.37
CA VAL A 50 -4.69 -4.38 4.26
C VAL A 50 -5.86 -3.79 3.49
N ALA A 51 -7.07 -3.95 4.02
CA ALA A 51 -8.31 -3.45 3.38
C ALA A 51 -8.23 -1.95 3.02
N ALA A 52 -7.61 -1.12 3.86
CA ALA A 52 -7.44 0.31 3.60
C ALA A 52 -6.65 0.61 2.31
N ALA A 53 -5.63 -0.20 2.00
CA ALA A 53 -4.86 -0.04 0.76
C ALA A 53 -5.71 -0.44 -0.46
N LEU A 54 -6.50 -1.51 -0.34
CA LEU A 54 -7.43 -1.95 -1.38
C LEU A 54 -8.50 -0.90 -1.67
N THR A 55 -9.08 -0.31 -0.62
CA THR A 55 -10.03 0.79 -0.74
C THR A 55 -9.41 2.02 -1.40
N LEU A 56 -8.15 2.33 -1.11
CA LEU A 56 -7.43 3.41 -1.78
C LEU A 56 -7.34 3.17 -3.30
N VAL A 57 -6.97 1.95 -3.72
CA VAL A 57 -6.93 1.58 -5.15
C VAL A 57 -8.29 1.77 -5.82
N GLN A 58 -9.37 1.32 -5.17
CA GLN A 58 -10.73 1.49 -5.69
C GLN A 58 -11.10 2.96 -5.87
N MET A 59 -10.85 3.78 -4.85
CA MET A 59 -11.15 5.22 -4.92
C MET A 59 -10.37 5.90 -6.03
N MET A 60 -9.07 5.58 -6.18
CA MET A 60 -8.24 6.13 -7.26
C MET A 60 -8.76 5.70 -8.64
N ASN A 61 -9.12 4.42 -8.82
CA ASN A 61 -9.71 3.93 -10.06
C ASN A 61 -11.03 4.65 -10.40
N ASP A 62 -11.91 4.81 -9.41
CA ASP A 62 -13.19 5.49 -9.58
C ASP A 62 -13.00 6.96 -9.99
N TYR A 63 -12.08 7.69 -9.34
CA TYR A 63 -11.78 9.08 -9.72
C TYR A 63 -11.19 9.18 -11.14
N CYS A 64 -10.28 8.28 -11.52
CA CYS A 64 -9.73 8.24 -12.88
C CYS A 64 -10.82 7.96 -13.93
N ASN A 65 -11.67 6.96 -13.68
CA ASN A 65 -12.77 6.62 -14.57
C ASN A 65 -13.79 7.78 -14.69
N CYS A 66 -14.17 8.41 -13.57
CA CYS A 66 -15.06 9.57 -13.58
C CYS A 66 -14.47 10.74 -14.40
N ALA A 67 -13.17 11.00 -14.26
CA ALA A 67 -12.48 12.03 -15.03
C ALA A 67 -12.47 11.70 -16.55
N SER A 68 -12.39 10.43 -16.93
CA SER A 68 -12.50 10.02 -18.34
C SER A 68 -13.89 10.24 -18.92
N GLN A 69 -14.94 10.01 -18.12
CA GLN A 69 -16.34 10.21 -18.55
C GLN A 69 -16.71 11.69 -18.62
N LEU A 70 -16.13 12.52 -17.74
CA LEU A 70 -16.39 13.95 -17.67
C LEU A 70 -15.07 14.74 -17.51
N PRO A 71 -14.34 15.00 -18.61
CA PRO A 71 -13.01 15.64 -18.54
C PRO A 71 -13.00 17.03 -17.87
N ILE A 72 -14.11 17.76 -17.91
CA ILE A 72 -14.22 19.09 -17.27
C ILE A 72 -14.00 19.05 -15.74
N VAL A 73 -14.18 17.89 -15.09
CA VAL A 73 -13.88 17.71 -13.65
C VAL A 73 -12.51 17.08 -13.38
N ALA A 74 -11.69 16.83 -14.40
CA ALA A 74 -10.40 16.15 -14.25
C ALA A 74 -9.45 16.86 -13.27
N LEU A 75 -9.34 18.19 -13.35
CA LEU A 75 -8.52 18.97 -12.41
C LEU A 75 -8.97 18.81 -10.95
N TYR A 76 -10.29 18.81 -10.73
CA TYR A 76 -10.86 18.64 -9.39
C TYR A 76 -10.61 17.23 -8.85
N HIS A 77 -10.83 16.19 -9.66
CA HIS A 77 -10.56 14.80 -9.27
C HIS A 77 -9.08 14.51 -9.05
N SER A 78 -8.20 15.13 -9.84
CA SER A 78 -6.76 15.05 -9.62
C SER A 78 -6.37 15.55 -8.22
N ARG A 79 -6.89 16.71 -7.82
CA ARG A 79 -6.66 17.28 -6.47
C ARG A 79 -7.19 16.37 -5.36
N ASN A 80 -8.38 15.80 -5.53
CA ASN A 80 -8.94 14.85 -4.57
C ASN A 80 -8.06 13.60 -4.41
N ILE A 81 -7.47 13.09 -5.50
CA ILE A 81 -6.54 11.97 -5.44
C ILE A 81 -5.27 12.34 -4.67
N ILE A 82 -4.70 13.53 -4.92
CA ILE A 82 -3.53 14.02 -4.19
C ILE A 82 -3.83 14.11 -2.69
N ASP A 83 -4.99 14.64 -2.32
CA ASP A 83 -5.39 14.74 -0.92
C ASP A 83 -5.65 13.37 -0.30
N LEU A 84 -6.30 12.46 -1.03
CA LEU A 84 -6.51 11.08 -0.59
C LEU A 84 -5.19 10.35 -0.32
N MET A 85 -4.23 10.49 -1.24
CA MET A 85 -2.88 9.95 -1.09
C MET A 85 -2.14 10.57 0.11
N ARG A 86 -2.22 11.89 0.28
CA ARG A 86 -1.63 12.60 1.43
C ARG A 86 -2.21 12.13 2.75
N THR A 87 -3.54 11.97 2.83
CA THR A 87 -4.22 11.46 4.02
C THR A 87 -3.79 10.03 4.34
N PHE A 88 -3.71 9.16 3.33
CA PHE A 88 -3.23 7.80 3.52
C PHE A 88 -1.78 7.77 4.04
N ASN A 89 -0.88 8.57 3.45
CA ASN A 89 0.51 8.66 3.87
C ASN A 89 0.65 9.16 5.32
N SER A 90 -0.02 10.28 5.64
CA SER A 90 -0.01 10.87 6.98
C SER A 90 -0.53 9.89 8.03
N ARG A 91 -1.67 9.22 7.76
CA ARG A 91 -2.27 8.30 8.71
C ARG A 91 -1.43 7.04 8.91
N SER A 92 -0.87 6.48 7.84
CA SER A 92 -0.02 5.28 7.92
C SER A 92 1.29 5.58 8.65
N CYS A 93 1.93 6.73 8.38
CA CYS A 93 3.12 7.17 9.11
C CYS A 93 2.82 7.36 10.60
N GLN A 94 1.71 8.03 10.95
CA GLN A 94 1.30 8.19 12.34
C GLN A 94 1.13 6.84 13.05
N LEU A 95 0.49 5.86 12.40
CA LEU A 95 0.21 4.55 13.00
C LEU A 95 1.47 3.74 13.23
N VAL A 96 2.39 3.76 12.27
CA VAL A 96 3.55 2.85 12.22
C VAL A 96 4.82 3.48 12.75
N ILE A 97 5.11 4.72 12.38
CA ILE A 97 6.28 5.49 12.85
C ILE A 97 5.94 6.21 14.15
N GLY A 98 4.87 7.00 14.16
CA GLY A 98 4.46 7.88 15.27
C GLY A 98 3.78 7.21 16.47
N ALA A 99 3.95 5.88 16.62
CA ALA A 99 3.35 5.06 17.68
C ALA A 99 1.83 5.21 17.83
N GLY A 100 1.14 5.70 16.79
CA GLY A 100 -0.30 5.92 16.78
C GLY A 100 -1.09 4.64 16.99
N ALA A 101 -0.61 3.50 16.48
CA ALA A 101 -1.28 2.23 16.68
C ALA A 101 -1.25 1.76 18.14
N LEU A 102 -0.24 2.16 18.94
CA LEU A 102 -0.22 1.85 20.38
C LEU A 102 -1.37 2.56 21.11
N ARG A 103 -1.65 3.82 20.73
CA ARG A 103 -2.69 4.65 21.34
C ARG A 103 -4.10 4.30 20.84
N VAL A 104 -4.25 4.12 19.53
CA VAL A 104 -5.57 4.00 18.88
C VAL A 104 -6.05 2.55 18.82
N ALA A 105 -5.14 1.59 18.65
CA ALA A 105 -5.48 0.17 18.58
C ALA A 105 -5.10 -0.61 19.86
N GLY A 106 -4.57 0.07 20.88
CA GLY A 106 -4.20 -0.56 22.17
C GLY A 106 -3.07 -1.58 22.06
N LEU A 107 -2.28 -1.56 20.99
CA LEU A 107 -1.19 -2.49 20.79
C LEU A 107 -0.05 -2.18 21.77
N LYS A 108 0.60 -3.23 22.29
CA LYS A 108 1.78 -3.08 23.18
C LYS A 108 3.04 -2.69 22.42
N THR A 109 3.16 -3.13 21.17
CA THR A 109 4.32 -2.81 20.31
C THR A 109 3.92 -2.75 18.83
N ILE A 110 4.71 -2.02 18.03
CA ILE A 110 4.64 -2.07 16.58
C ILE A 110 5.47 -3.27 16.11
N THR A 111 4.82 -4.23 15.45
CA THR A 111 5.50 -5.44 14.95
C THR A 111 6.15 -5.21 13.58
N ILE A 112 7.15 -6.03 13.25
CA ILE A 112 7.73 -6.07 11.90
C ILE A 112 6.65 -6.42 10.86
N GLY A 113 5.66 -7.25 11.22
CA GLY A 113 4.52 -7.55 10.36
C GLY A 113 3.71 -6.31 9.96
N ASN A 114 3.42 -5.41 10.91
CA ASN A 114 2.72 -4.16 10.60
C ASN A 114 3.54 -3.26 9.67
N LEU A 115 4.86 -3.16 9.92
CA LEU A 115 5.79 -2.41 9.07
C LEU A 115 5.85 -2.97 7.65
N ALA A 116 5.90 -4.30 7.51
CA ALA A 116 5.93 -4.98 6.22
C ALA A 116 4.64 -4.76 5.41
N LEU A 117 3.47 -4.84 6.06
CA LEU A 117 2.19 -4.58 5.39
C LEU A 117 2.09 -3.13 4.88
N VAL A 118 2.53 -2.16 5.68
CA VAL A 118 2.56 -0.76 5.23
C VAL A 118 3.60 -0.54 4.14
N SER A 119 4.79 -1.15 4.24
CA SER A 119 5.79 -1.12 3.16
C SER A 119 5.23 -1.65 1.83
N ARG A 120 4.52 -2.79 1.84
CA ARG A 120 3.85 -3.32 0.64
C ARG A 120 2.78 -2.37 0.11
N ALA A 121 1.98 -1.76 0.98
CA ALA A 121 0.97 -0.78 0.58
C ALA A 121 1.60 0.46 -0.08
N ILE A 122 2.71 0.98 0.48
CA ILE A 122 3.43 2.12 -0.10
C ILE A 122 4.03 1.76 -1.46
N GLN A 123 4.64 0.59 -1.61
CA GLN A 123 5.14 0.11 -2.91
C GLN A 123 4.04 0.05 -3.98
N LEU A 124 2.83 -0.40 -3.60
CA LEU A 124 1.70 -0.40 -4.52
C LEU A 124 1.31 1.03 -4.92
N VAL A 125 1.26 1.97 -3.96
CA VAL A 125 0.95 3.38 -4.27
C VAL A 125 2.01 3.99 -5.19
N LEU A 126 3.29 3.76 -4.93
CA LEU A 126 4.39 4.23 -5.78
C LEU A 126 4.32 3.65 -7.20
N TRP A 127 3.83 2.41 -7.36
CA TRP A 127 3.56 1.83 -8.68
C TRP A 127 2.34 2.47 -9.38
N LEU A 128 1.28 2.80 -8.63
CA LEU A 128 0.07 3.43 -9.16
C LEU A 128 0.28 4.89 -9.57
N LEU A 129 1.08 5.63 -8.81
CA LEU A 129 1.27 7.07 -8.94
C LEU A 129 1.62 7.53 -10.37
N PRO A 130 2.65 6.97 -11.06
CA PRO A 130 2.97 7.40 -12.42
C PRO A 130 1.85 7.11 -13.42
N LYS A 131 1.08 6.04 -13.24
CA LYS A 131 -0.06 5.68 -14.11
C LYS A 131 -1.20 6.67 -13.97
N VAL A 132 -1.53 7.02 -12.72
CA VAL A 132 -2.56 8.02 -12.43
C VAL A 132 -2.13 9.41 -12.88
N LYS A 133 -0.86 9.80 -12.64
CA LYS A 133 -0.29 11.06 -13.13
C LYS A 133 -0.41 11.17 -14.65
N ALA A 134 -0.01 10.11 -15.38
CA ALA A 134 -0.11 10.07 -16.84
C ALA A 134 -1.56 10.14 -17.34
N HIS A 135 -2.50 9.50 -16.64
CA HIS A 135 -3.93 9.58 -16.95
C HIS A 135 -4.46 11.00 -16.89
N PHE A 136 -4.22 11.69 -15.78
CA PHE A 136 -4.67 13.06 -15.59
C PHE A 136 -3.95 14.05 -16.50
N ALA A 137 -2.66 13.84 -16.78
CA ALA A 137 -1.90 14.65 -17.74
C ALA A 137 -2.52 14.65 -19.15
N LYS A 138 -3.07 13.51 -19.59
CA LYS A 138 -3.74 13.37 -20.88
C LYS A 138 -5.08 14.12 -20.94
N LEU A 139 -5.79 14.19 -19.82
CA LEU A 139 -7.10 14.83 -19.74
C LEU A 139 -6.98 16.34 -19.53
N GLU A 140 -6.06 16.77 -18.68
CA GLU A 140 -5.86 18.16 -18.29
C GLU A 140 -4.38 18.38 -17.89
N PRO A 141 -3.54 19.01 -18.74
CA PRO A 141 -2.11 19.12 -18.49
C PRO A 141 -1.73 19.82 -17.18
N THR A 142 -2.57 20.75 -16.70
CA THR A 142 -2.32 21.48 -15.43
C THR A 142 -2.63 20.66 -14.19
N SER A 143 -3.24 19.49 -14.34
CA SER A 143 -3.74 18.67 -13.23
C SER A 143 -2.66 17.88 -12.50
N VAL A 144 -1.42 17.80 -13.00
CA VAL A 144 -0.35 17.00 -12.40
C VAL A 144 0.45 17.72 -11.30
N ALA A 145 0.11 18.97 -11.00
CA ALA A 145 0.77 19.73 -9.96
C ALA A 145 0.59 19.04 -8.59
N GLY A 146 1.71 18.72 -7.93
CA GLY A 146 1.73 18.10 -6.59
C GLY A 146 1.95 16.58 -6.56
N PHE A 147 1.87 15.88 -7.70
CA PHE A 147 2.19 14.44 -7.74
C PHE A 147 3.63 14.14 -7.33
N ASP A 148 4.58 14.96 -7.78
CA ASP A 148 6.01 14.78 -7.44
C ASP A 148 6.26 14.99 -5.95
N THR A 149 5.53 15.91 -5.31
CA THR A 149 5.59 16.10 -3.85
C THR A 149 5.08 14.86 -3.14
N ILE A 150 3.93 14.31 -3.55
CA ILE A 150 3.36 13.09 -2.97
C ILE A 150 4.28 11.89 -3.16
N GLU A 151 4.90 11.73 -4.33
CA GLU A 151 5.86 10.66 -4.60
C GLU A 151 7.08 10.73 -3.67
N ASN A 152 7.62 11.94 -3.48
CA ASN A 152 8.72 12.17 -2.55
C ASN A 152 8.31 11.87 -1.10
N ASP A 153 7.11 12.27 -0.69
CA ASP A 153 6.59 12.01 0.66
C ASP A 153 6.44 10.50 0.94
N PHE A 154 5.94 9.72 -0.02
CA PHE A 154 5.86 8.26 0.10
C PHE A 154 7.23 7.60 0.08
N THR A 155 8.15 8.08 -0.74
CA THR A 155 9.52 7.59 -0.80
C THR A 155 10.26 7.85 0.52
N SER A 156 10.06 9.02 1.13
CA SER A 156 10.60 9.34 2.46
C SER A 156 10.03 8.41 3.52
N HIS A 157 8.71 8.21 3.53
CA HIS A 157 8.06 7.31 4.48
C HIS A 157 8.53 5.86 4.33
N MET A 158 8.76 5.38 3.11
CA MET A 158 9.35 4.05 2.89
C MET A 158 10.73 3.93 3.56
N LYS A 159 11.60 4.92 3.36
CA LYS A 159 12.94 4.93 3.98
C LYS A 159 12.87 4.93 5.51
N GLU A 160 11.92 5.64 6.10
CA GLU A 160 11.69 5.63 7.55
C GLU A 160 11.25 4.25 8.05
N ILE A 161 10.40 3.55 7.31
CA ILE A 161 10.00 2.18 7.62
C ILE A 161 11.21 1.24 7.56
N GLU A 162 12.01 1.32 6.51
CA GLU A 162 13.22 0.50 6.34
C GLU A 162 14.21 0.74 7.49
N ALA A 163 14.47 2.01 7.83
CA ALA A 163 15.32 2.37 8.96
C ALA A 163 14.77 1.80 10.28
N LYS A 164 13.46 1.89 10.51
CA LYS A 164 12.83 1.35 11.72
C LYS A 164 12.92 -0.18 11.80
N ILE A 165 12.77 -0.88 10.68
CA ILE A 165 12.98 -2.33 10.60
C ILE A 165 14.43 -2.66 10.96
N LEU A 166 15.42 -1.95 10.38
CA LEU A 166 16.83 -2.18 10.68
C LEU A 166 17.16 -2.00 12.16
N VAL A 167 16.60 -0.97 12.81
CA VAL A 167 16.76 -0.76 14.26
C VAL A 167 16.17 -1.93 15.06
N ILE A 168 14.95 -2.37 14.75
CA ILE A 168 14.29 -3.48 15.47
C ILE A 168 15.07 -4.78 15.29
N VAL A 169 15.50 -5.09 14.06
CA VAL A 169 16.25 -6.32 13.78
C VAL A 169 17.63 -6.27 14.44
N SER A 170 18.31 -5.13 14.41
CA SER A 170 19.62 -4.98 15.05
C SER A 170 19.54 -5.15 16.56
N ASP A 171 18.52 -4.59 17.21
CA ASP A 171 18.29 -4.77 18.65
C ASP A 171 17.97 -6.23 18.98
N LEU A 172 17.10 -6.88 18.19
CA LEU A 172 16.77 -8.30 18.38
C LEU A 172 18.02 -9.18 18.28
N VAL A 173 18.81 -9.03 17.21
CA VAL A 173 20.04 -9.80 17.00
C VAL A 173 21.06 -9.50 18.10
N GLY A 174 21.25 -8.22 18.45
CA GLY A 174 22.17 -7.82 19.52
C GLY A 174 21.79 -8.43 20.88
N ASN A 175 20.50 -8.50 21.19
CA ASN A 175 20.02 -9.10 22.43
C ASN A 175 20.18 -10.63 22.42
N GLN A 176 19.90 -11.30 21.29
CA GLN A 176 20.15 -12.74 21.15
C GLN A 176 21.64 -13.08 21.32
N LEU A 177 22.53 -12.29 20.69
CA LEU A 177 23.98 -12.48 20.81
C LEU A 177 24.50 -12.25 22.22
N LYS A 178 23.94 -11.29 22.99
CA LYS A 178 24.31 -11.09 24.39
C LYS A 178 23.94 -12.27 25.28
N SER A 179 22.81 -12.93 25.00
CA SER A 179 22.37 -14.13 25.71
C SER A 179 22.98 -15.41 25.16
N TRP A 180 23.71 -15.33 24.04
CA TRP A 180 24.25 -16.50 23.38
C TRP A 180 25.46 -17.03 24.15
N ASP A 181 25.42 -18.31 24.49
CA ASP A 181 26.51 -19.04 25.10
C ASP A 181 26.93 -20.19 24.16
N ALA A 182 28.22 -20.33 23.92
CA ALA A 182 28.78 -21.29 22.98
C ALA A 182 28.76 -22.70 23.58
N ARG A 183 27.58 -23.35 23.59
CA ARG A 183 27.41 -24.72 24.08
C ARG A 183 27.02 -25.67 22.95
N PRO A 184 27.57 -26.90 22.93
CA PRO A 184 27.09 -27.95 22.03
C PRO A 184 25.59 -28.22 22.21
N PRO A 185 24.84 -28.63 21.17
CA PRO A 185 25.28 -28.94 19.80
C PRO A 185 25.37 -27.71 18.89
N VAL A 186 26.11 -27.84 17.77
CA VAL A 186 26.23 -26.82 16.71
C VAL A 186 25.44 -27.31 15.48
N PRO A 187 24.52 -26.50 14.90
CA PRO A 187 24.12 -25.15 15.32
C PRO A 187 23.38 -25.15 16.66
N SER A 188 23.64 -24.14 17.48
CA SER A 188 22.93 -23.95 18.75
C SER A 188 21.46 -23.59 18.47
N GLN A 189 20.51 -24.10 19.25
CA GLN A 189 19.06 -23.85 19.09
C GLN A 189 18.67 -22.36 18.97
N ALA A 190 19.50 -21.45 19.50
CA ALA A 190 19.30 -20.00 19.36
C ALA A 190 19.55 -19.45 17.94
N LEU A 191 20.14 -20.24 17.04
CA LEU A 191 20.46 -19.90 15.64
C LEU A 191 19.63 -20.67 14.62
N ASP A 192 18.76 -21.60 15.06
CA ASP A 192 17.80 -22.26 14.17
C ASP A 192 16.61 -21.31 13.94
N LEU A 193 16.69 -20.54 12.86
CA LEU A 193 15.62 -19.67 12.33
C LEU A 193 14.59 -20.46 11.51
#